data_AF-A0A3N5Q5B7-F1
#
_entry.id   AF-A0A3N5Q5B7-F1
#
_cell.length_a   1.000
_cell.length_b   1.000
_cell.length_c   1.000
_cell.angle_alpha   90.00
_cell.angle_beta   90.00
_cell.angle_gamma   90.00
#
_symmetry.space_group_name_H-M   'P 1'
#
loop_
_entity.id
_entity.type
_entity.pdbx_description
1 polymer ?
#
loop_
_entity_poly.entity_id
_entity_poly.type
_entity_poly.pdbx_seq_one_letter_code
_entity_poly.pdbx_strand_id
1 'polypeptide(L)'
;MNKTKGYTKHPQLIRFSNSPSPVGSIAVYLQVVHSEALKRGYNFDKSKICSEGCDEFIAVTAGQLEYEWKHLKAKLKVRSPEQLKKFKDIKQPDPHSLFHIIPGPVEYWEVV
;
A
#
# COMPACT_ATOMS: atom_id res chain seq x y z
N MET A 1 -5.17 17.12 13.33
CA MET A 1 -4.87 16.47 12.03
C MET A 1 -4.92 17.53 10.93
N ASN A 2 -3.78 18.02 10.42
CA ASN A 2 -3.72 18.98 9.28
C ASN A 2 -2.26 19.28 8.82
N LYS A 3 -1.34 18.33 8.97
CA LYS A 3 0.09 18.55 8.64
C LYS A 3 0.43 18.24 7.18
N THR A 4 -0.48 17.61 6.44
CA THR A 4 -0.26 17.14 5.06
C THR A 4 -0.90 18.11 4.08
N LYS A 5 -0.10 18.74 3.21
CA LYS A 5 -0.58 19.70 2.19
C LYS A 5 -1.06 19.03 0.90
N GLY A 6 -0.63 17.79 0.64
CA GLY A 6 -0.99 17.02 -0.55
C GLY A 6 -1.53 15.65 -0.20
N TYR A 7 -2.11 14.96 -1.17
CA TYR A 7 -2.68 13.61 -1.05
C TYR A 7 -3.81 13.46 -0.02
N THR A 8 -4.44 14.56 0.42
CA THR A 8 -5.52 14.53 1.43
C THR A 8 -6.83 13.90 0.93
N LYS A 9 -7.02 13.83 -0.39
CA LYS A 9 -8.19 13.21 -1.04
C LYS A 9 -7.78 12.09 -2.01
N HIS A 10 -6.63 11.47 -1.78
CA HIS A 10 -6.17 10.42 -2.68
C HIS A 10 -7.15 9.23 -2.64
N PRO A 11 -7.58 8.68 -3.79
CA PRO A 11 -8.61 7.64 -3.81
C PRO A 11 -8.25 6.40 -2.97
N GLN A 12 -6.96 6.02 -2.96
CA GLN A 12 -6.48 4.93 -2.11
C GLN A 12 -6.68 5.15 -0.60
N LEU A 13 -6.91 6.39 -0.12
CA LEU A 13 -7.20 6.65 1.29
C LEU A 13 -8.59 6.14 1.69
N ILE A 14 -9.51 5.98 0.74
CA ILE A 14 -10.88 5.53 0.99
C ILE A 14 -10.88 4.19 1.73
N ARG A 15 -9.98 3.27 1.38
CA ARG A 15 -9.85 1.96 2.06
C ARG A 15 -9.51 2.07 3.56
N PHE A 16 -8.74 3.09 3.93
CA PHE A 16 -8.38 3.37 5.33
C PHE A 16 -9.48 4.17 6.03
N SER A 17 -10.08 5.14 5.34
CA SER A 17 -11.20 5.93 5.89
C SER A 17 -12.42 5.08 6.23
N ASN A 18 -12.63 3.99 5.50
CA ASN A 18 -13.72 3.04 5.76
C ASN A 18 -13.35 1.97 6.81
N SER A 19 -12.12 1.94 7.34
CA SER A 19 -11.79 1.03 8.43
C SER A 19 -12.31 1.57 9.78
N PRO A 20 -12.61 0.70 10.75
CA PRO A 20 -13.03 1.13 12.08
C PRO A 20 -12.00 1.99 12.84
N SER A 21 -10.71 1.87 12.50
CA SER A 21 -9.65 2.75 13.00
C SER A 21 -8.80 3.32 11.84
N PRO A 22 -9.24 4.39 11.17
CA PRO A 22 -8.54 4.92 9.99
C PRO A 22 -7.09 5.33 10.26
N VAL A 23 -6.86 5.95 11.43
CA VAL A 23 -5.52 6.42 11.84
C VAL A 23 -4.62 5.25 12.21
N GLY A 24 -5.13 4.27 12.96
CA GLY A 24 -4.37 3.08 13.32
C GLY A 24 -4.02 2.24 12.09
N SER A 25 -4.99 2.02 11.18
CA SER A 25 -4.75 1.26 9.95
C SER A 25 -3.71 1.93 9.05
N ILE A 26 -3.78 3.25 8.82
CA ILE A 26 -2.76 3.92 8.01
C ILE A 26 -1.40 3.94 8.73
N ALA A 27 -1.37 4.00 10.06
CA ALA A 27 -0.13 3.94 10.83
C ALA A 27 0.55 2.58 10.67
N VAL A 28 -0.17 1.47 10.82
CA VAL A 28 0.34 0.10 10.59
C VAL A 28 0.92 -0.03 9.18
N TYR A 29 0.20 0.46 8.17
CA TYR A 29 0.68 0.49 6.79
C TYR A 29 2.00 1.27 6.64
N LEU A 30 2.05 2.48 7.21
CA LEU A 30 3.23 3.35 7.12
C LEU A 30 4.44 2.81 7.91
N GLN A 31 4.25 2.02 8.96
CA GLN A 31 5.35 1.38 9.70
C GLN A 31 6.12 0.39 8.83
N VAL A 32 5.43 -0.42 8.02
CA VAL A 32 6.08 -1.36 7.09
C VAL A 32 6.73 -0.60 5.93
N VAL A 33 6.06 0.42 5.39
CA VAL A 33 6.65 1.30 4.37
C VAL A 33 7.93 1.97 4.87
N HIS A 34 7.93 2.49 6.09
CA HIS A 34 9.10 3.08 6.71
C HIS A 34 10.24 2.06 6.87
N SER A 35 9.92 0.84 7.29
CA SER A 35 10.91 -0.24 7.43
C SER A 35 11.56 -0.61 6.09
N GLU A 36 10.78 -0.66 5.01
CA GLU A 36 11.29 -0.88 3.66
C GLU A 36 12.08 0.33 3.13
N ALA A 37 11.65 1.54 3.47
CA ALA A 37 12.35 2.76 3.10
C ALA A 37 13.76 2.81 3.69
N LEU A 38 13.92 2.45 4.97
CA LEU A 38 15.23 2.35 5.63
C LEU A 38 16.16 1.37 4.92
N LYS A 39 15.66 0.18 4.54
CA LYS A 39 16.45 -0.82 3.78
C LYS A 39 16.95 -0.30 2.44
N ARG A 40 16.22 0.64 1.84
CA ARG A 40 16.56 1.30 0.57
C ARG A 40 17.37 2.59 0.75
N GLY A 41 17.72 2.96 1.99
CA GLY A 41 18.51 4.15 2.30
C GLY A 41 17.72 5.46 2.35
N TYR A 42 16.38 5.41 2.38
CA TYR A 42 15.55 6.60 2.60
C TYR A 42 15.47 6.95 4.10
N ASN A 43 15.37 8.25 4.39
CA ASN A 43 15.30 8.79 5.75
C ASN A 43 13.94 9.47 6.01
N PHE A 44 12.86 8.69 5.98
CA PHE A 44 11.53 9.22 6.32
C PHE A 44 11.41 9.47 7.83
N ASP A 45 10.74 10.56 8.20
CA ASP A 45 10.54 10.94 9.59
C ASP A 45 9.50 10.05 10.28
N LYS A 46 9.99 9.08 11.06
CA LYS A 46 9.17 8.13 11.84
C LYS A 46 8.22 8.83 12.82
N SER A 47 8.57 10.02 13.33
CA SER A 47 7.73 10.73 14.31
C SER A 47 6.38 11.18 13.75
N LYS A 48 6.21 11.14 12.42
CA LYS A 48 4.95 11.44 11.73
C LYS A 48 3.99 10.26 11.67
N ILE A 49 4.43 9.06 12.06
CA ILE A 49 3.62 7.84 12.05
C ILE A 49 3.07 7.64 13.46
N CYS A 50 1.75 7.47 13.58
CA CYS A 50 1.11 7.21 14.87
C CYS A 50 1.63 5.90 15.47
N SER A 51 1.75 5.83 16.79
CA SER A 51 2.12 4.60 17.51
C SER A 51 0.93 3.67 17.76
N GLU A 52 -0.29 4.18 17.61
CA GLU A 52 -1.51 3.39 17.74
C GLU A 52 -1.57 2.33 16.64
N GLY A 53 -1.65 1.08 17.07
CA GLY A 53 -1.87 -0.06 16.19
C GLY A 53 -3.33 -0.18 15.76
N CYS A 54 -3.56 -1.08 14.82
CA CYS A 54 -4.89 -1.55 14.46
C CYS A 54 -4.76 -3.06 14.25
N ASP A 55 -5.61 -3.82 14.95
CA ASP A 55 -5.64 -5.29 14.87
C ASP A 55 -6.62 -5.79 13.81
N GLU A 56 -7.28 -4.87 13.10
CA GLU A 56 -8.29 -5.20 12.11
C GLU A 56 -7.72 -5.21 10.69
N PHE A 57 -8.17 -6.19 9.92
CA PHE A 57 -7.79 -6.34 8.52
C PHE A 57 -8.74 -5.55 7.61
N ILE A 58 -8.17 -4.86 6.62
CA ILE A 58 -8.91 -4.19 5.56
C ILE A 58 -9.05 -5.16 4.38
N ALA A 59 -10.27 -5.32 3.86
CA ALA A 59 -10.48 -6.10 2.66
C ALA A 59 -9.80 -5.44 1.45
N VAL A 60 -9.13 -6.24 0.62
CA VAL A 60 -8.67 -5.82 -0.70
C VAL A 60 -9.15 -6.85 -1.72
N THR A 61 -9.75 -6.37 -2.80
CA THR A 61 -10.18 -7.25 -3.89
C THR A 61 -8.99 -7.87 -4.63
N ALA A 62 -9.14 -9.13 -5.05
CA ALA A 62 -8.17 -9.80 -5.90
C ALA A 62 -7.90 -9.01 -7.20
N GLY A 63 -8.93 -8.42 -7.80
CA GLY A 63 -8.80 -7.57 -8.98
C GLY A 63 -7.92 -6.35 -8.75
N GLN A 64 -8.05 -5.67 -7.60
CA GLN A 64 -7.19 -4.55 -7.23
C GLN A 64 -5.74 -4.97 -7.06
N LEU A 65 -5.49 -6.09 -6.37
CA LEU A 65 -4.14 -6.59 -6.16
C LEU A 65 -3.46 -6.95 -7.49
N GLU A 66 -4.18 -7.59 -8.40
CA GLU A 66 -3.68 -7.87 -9.75
C GLU A 66 -3.39 -6.60 -10.55
N TYR A 67 -4.26 -5.59 -10.44
CA TYR A 67 -4.10 -4.32 -11.11
C TYR A 67 -2.84 -3.58 -10.64
N GLU A 68 -2.68 -3.42 -9.31
CA GLU A 68 -1.49 -2.81 -8.71
C GLU A 68 -0.22 -3.59 -9.07
N TRP A 69 -0.28 -4.93 -9.14
CA TRP A 69 0.84 -5.77 -9.52
C TRP A 69 1.26 -5.58 -10.98
N LYS A 70 0.29 -5.54 -11.91
CA LYS A 70 0.55 -5.25 -13.34
C LYS A 70 1.18 -3.87 -13.50
N HIS A 71 0.66 -2.87 -12.79
CA HIS A 71 1.21 -1.51 -12.77
C HIS A 71 2.63 -1.43 -12.22
N LEU A 72 2.92 -2.11 -11.12
CA LEU A 72 4.27 -2.18 -10.58
C LEU A 72 5.24 -2.80 -11.59
N LYS A 73 4.88 -3.95 -12.18
CA LYS A 73 5.72 -4.61 -13.20
C LYS A 73 5.97 -3.73 -14.42
N ALA A 74 4.96 -3.00 -14.90
CA ALA A 74 5.11 -2.05 -15.99
C ALA A 74 6.08 -0.91 -15.64
N LYS A 75 5.95 -0.32 -14.45
CA LYS A 75 6.87 0.73 -13.95
C LYS A 75 8.30 0.21 -13.80
N LEU A 76 8.48 -0.99 -13.24
CA LEU A 76 9.80 -1.60 -13.07
C LEU A 76 10.44 -1.94 -14.42
N LYS A 77 9.68 -2.40 -15.41
CA LYS A 77 10.20 -2.66 -16.77
C LYS A 77 10.91 -1.45 -17.37
N VAL A 78 10.42 -0.24 -17.09
CA VAL A 78 11.01 1.01 -17.59
C VAL A 78 12.11 1.53 -16.67
N ARG A 79 11.86 1.54 -15.35
CA ARG A 79 12.74 2.24 -14.38
C ARG A 79 13.85 1.38 -13.80
N SER A 80 13.66 0.07 -13.70
CA SER A 80 14.65 -0.87 -13.16
C SER A 80 14.36 -2.31 -13.60
N PRO A 81 14.78 -2.68 -14.83
CA PRO A 81 14.63 -4.04 -15.35
C PRO A 81 15.26 -5.12 -14.45
N GLU A 82 16.32 -4.78 -13.72
CA GLU A 82 17.01 -5.67 -12.79
C GLU A 82 16.12 -6.05 -11.61
N GLN A 83 15.34 -5.10 -11.08
CA GLN A 83 14.36 -5.38 -10.03
C GLN A 83 13.21 -6.23 -10.56
N LEU A 84 12.76 -5.99 -11.80
CA LEU A 84 11.73 -6.82 -12.43
C LEU A 84 12.14 -8.29 -12.53
N LYS A 85 13.42 -8.58 -12.82
CA LYS A 85 13.95 -9.96 -12.89
C LYS A 85 13.79 -10.71 -11.56
N LYS A 86 13.92 -10.03 -10.42
CA LYS A 86 13.74 -10.64 -9.08
C LYS A 86 12.31 -11.10 -8.82
N PHE A 87 11.34 -10.55 -9.55
CA PHE A 87 9.92 -10.84 -9.41
C PHE A 87 9.36 -11.76 -10.50
N LYS A 88 10.22 -12.33 -11.36
CA LYS A 88 9.82 -13.12 -12.53
C LYS A 88 8.95 -14.32 -12.16
N ASP A 89 9.26 -14.98 -11.05
CA ASP A 89 8.58 -16.21 -10.62
C ASP A 89 7.37 -15.94 -9.70
N ILE A 90 7.15 -14.67 -9.32
CA ILE A 90 6.01 -14.26 -8.49
C ILE A 90 4.78 -14.07 -9.37
N LYS A 91 3.88 -15.06 -9.33
CA LYS A 91 2.60 -15.02 -10.05
C LYS A 91 1.68 -13.96 -9.45
N GLN A 92 1.50 -14.00 -8.13
CA GLN A 92 0.67 -13.07 -7.37
C GLN A 92 1.45 -12.60 -6.14
N PRO A 93 1.47 -11.30 -5.84
CA PRO A 93 2.14 -10.79 -4.66
C PRO A 93 1.29 -11.06 -3.42
N ASP A 94 1.94 -11.32 -2.29
CA ASP A 94 1.27 -11.25 -0.99
C ASP A 94 1.00 -9.78 -0.67
N PRO A 95 -0.21 -9.44 -0.19
CA PRO A 95 -0.50 -8.10 0.23
C PRO A 95 0.19 -7.80 1.56
N HIS A 96 0.17 -6.53 1.97
CA HIS A 96 0.55 -6.17 3.33
C HIS A 96 -0.29 -6.97 4.34
N SER A 97 0.30 -7.32 5.49
CA SER A 97 -0.39 -7.99 6.61
C SER A 97 -1.66 -7.31 7.13
N LEU A 98 -1.90 -6.04 6.75
CA LEU A 98 -3.10 -5.29 7.11
C LEU A 98 -4.26 -5.66 6.20
N PHE A 99 -3.99 -6.27 5.06
CA PHE A 99 -5.00 -6.58 4.06
C PHE A 99 -5.28 -8.08 4.01
N HIS A 100 -6.56 -8.43 3.84
CA HIS A 100 -6.98 -9.77 3.48
C HIS A 100 -7.63 -9.75 2.10
N ILE A 101 -7.33 -10.77 1.28
CA ILE A 101 -7.81 -10.83 -0.09
C ILE A 101 -9.25 -11.33 -0.10
N ILE A 102 -10.14 -10.60 -0.78
CA ILE A 102 -11.50 -11.06 -1.10
C ILE A 102 -11.67 -11.18 -2.63
N PRO A 103 -12.52 -12.11 -3.11
CA PRO A 103 -12.90 -12.13 -4.52
C PRO A 103 -13.60 -10.82 -4.92
N GLY A 104 -13.23 -10.23 -6.05
CA GLY A 104 -13.87 -9.02 -6.55
C GLY A 104 -13.09 -8.34 -7.69
N PRO A 105 -13.73 -7.37 -8.39
CA PRO A 105 -13.11 -6.57 -9.44
C PRO A 105 -12.09 -5.57 -8.86
N VAL A 106 -11.49 -4.73 -9.70
CA VAL A 106 -10.70 -3.56 -9.25
C VAL A 106 -11.56 -2.67 -8.35
N GLU A 107 -10.97 -2.07 -7.31
CA GLU A 107 -11.71 -1.21 -6.40
C GLU A 107 -12.29 -0.01 -7.14
N TYR A 108 -13.51 0.39 -6.77
CA TYR A 108 -14.24 1.47 -7.45
C TYR A 108 -13.53 2.83 -7.37
N TRP A 109 -12.63 3.00 -6.41
CA TRP A 109 -11.87 4.23 -6.23
C TRP A 109 -10.61 4.30 -7.11
N GLU A 110 -10.22 3.21 -7.77
CA GLU A 110 -9.06 3.25 -8.66
C GLU A 110 -9.37 4.16 -9.86
N VAL A 111 -8.69 5.31 -9.92
CA VAL A 111 -8.81 6.26 -11.03
C VAL A 111 -7.72 5.92 -12.05
N VAL A 112 -8.12 5.39 -13.19
CA VAL A 112 -7.24 5.02 -14.32
C VAL A 112 -6.82 6.25 -15.11
#